data_AF-A0A315ZQJ6-F1
#
_entry.id   AF-A0A315ZQJ6-F1
#
_cell.length_a   1.000
_cell.length_b   1.000
_cell.length_c   1.000
_cell.angle_alpha   90.00
_cell.angle_beta   90.00
_cell.angle_gamma   90.00
#
_symmetry.space_group_name_H-M   'P 1'
#
loop_
_entity.id
_entity.type
_entity.pdbx_description
1 polymer ?
#
loop_
_entity_poly.entity_id
_entity_poly.type
_entity_poly.pdbx_seq_one_letter_code
_entity_poly.pdbx_strand_id
1 'polypeptide(L)'
;MDTSVLCNLVPVPGRCQQEASAREEFQRHYTAGDELVLPVTAVVETGNFIAQLDDGGSRRRAAAALEEWLGAAVSQTPPFSLHDFSWDASTVQRFLEGAGTGERWVGLATRGIGAGDLLILTEPLPLARLR
;
A
#
# COMPACT_ATOMS: atom_id res chain seq x y z
N MET A 1 3.09 -3.03 1.03
CA MET A 1 2.78 -2.39 2.32
C MET A 1 1.29 -2.12 2.39
N ASP A 2 0.55 -2.72 3.32
CA ASP A 2 -0.89 -2.47 3.45
C ASP A 2 -1.20 -1.16 4.20
N THR A 3 -2.48 -0.78 4.23
CA THR A 3 -2.99 0.43 4.89
C THR A 3 -2.70 0.46 6.38
N SER A 4 -2.81 -0.69 7.06
CA SER A 4 -2.61 -0.77 8.51
C SER A 4 -1.14 -0.51 8.87
N VAL A 5 -0.19 -1.05 8.11
CA VAL A 5 1.23 -0.76 8.26
C VAL A 5 1.51 0.70 7.95
N LEU A 6 0.96 1.23 6.85
CA LEU A 6 1.15 2.64 6.48
C LEU A 6 0.60 3.60 7.54
N CYS A 7 -0.55 3.31 8.16
CA CYS A 7 -1.14 4.08 9.25
C CYS A 7 -0.35 4.03 10.57
N ASN A 8 0.60 3.11 10.71
CA ASN A 8 1.54 3.08 11.83
C ASN A 8 2.84 3.85 11.51
N LEU A 9 3.25 3.87 10.24
CA LEU A 9 4.44 4.59 9.77
C LEU A 9 4.16 6.10 9.60
N VAL A 10 2.97 6.42 9.10
CA VAL A 10 2.31 7.73 9.16
C VAL A 10 1.43 7.69 10.39
N PRO A 11 1.78 8.32 11.53
CA PRO A 11 1.11 8.08 12.81
C PRO A 11 -0.31 8.70 12.84
N VAL A 12 -1.27 8.05 12.17
CA VAL A 12 -2.67 8.47 12.09
C VAL A 12 -3.35 8.17 13.43
N PRO A 13 -3.86 9.18 14.16
CA PRO A 13 -4.51 8.96 15.45
C PRO A 13 -5.68 7.99 15.36
N GLY A 14 -5.78 7.07 16.32
CA GLY A 14 -6.82 6.02 16.35
C GLY A 14 -6.61 4.87 15.36
N ARG A 15 -5.53 4.90 14.57
CA ARG A 15 -5.10 3.84 13.64
C ARG A 15 -3.63 3.44 13.80
N CYS A 16 -2.85 4.26 14.51
CA CYS A 16 -1.49 3.96 14.94
C CYS A 16 -1.49 3.29 16.32
N GLN A 17 -1.31 1.96 16.37
CA GLN A 17 -1.34 1.15 17.60
C GLN A 17 -0.04 0.37 17.84
N GLN A 18 0.79 0.24 16.81
CA GLN A 18 1.98 -0.61 16.77
C GLN A 18 3.15 0.13 16.11
N GLU A 19 3.25 1.45 16.30
CA GLU A 19 4.25 2.31 15.65
C GLU A 19 5.67 1.77 15.76
N ALA A 20 6.11 1.41 16.98
CA ALA A 20 7.46 0.92 17.22
C ALA A 20 7.73 -0.36 16.41
N SER A 21 6.80 -1.32 16.45
CA SER A 21 6.95 -2.59 15.72
C SER A 21 6.94 -2.37 14.21
N ALA A 22 6.07 -1.50 13.69
CA ALA A 22 6.00 -1.19 12.26
C ALA A 22 7.28 -0.50 11.78
N ARG A 23 7.85 0.41 12.58
CA ARG A 23 9.13 1.07 12.29
C ARG A 23 10.29 0.09 12.32
N GLU A 24 10.34 -0.81 13.30
CA GLU A 24 11.35 -1.86 13.37
C GLU A 24 11.28 -2.79 12.15
N GLU A 25 10.08 -3.22 11.78
CA GLU A 25 9.88 -4.07 10.59
C GLU A 25 10.27 -3.37 9.30
N PHE A 26 9.86 -2.11 9.12
CA PHE A 26 10.30 -1.29 8.00
C PHE A 26 11.83 -1.18 7.94
N GLN A 27 12.49 -0.94 9.07
CA GLN A 27 13.96 -0.85 9.12
C GLN A 27 14.65 -2.18 8.81
N ARG A 28 14.06 -3.32 9.20
CA ARG A 28 14.58 -4.64 8.81
C ARG A 28 14.54 -4.83 7.30
N HIS A 29 13.41 -4.56 6.65
CA HIS A 29 13.27 -4.65 5.20
C HIS A 29 14.19 -3.66 4.46
N TYR A 30 14.26 -2.42 4.96
CA TYR A 30 15.16 -1.40 4.42
C TYR A 30 16.63 -1.84 4.48
N THR A 31 17.07 -2.38 5.62
CA THR A 31 18.45 -2.85 5.81
C THR A 31 18.76 -4.10 4.99
N ALA A 32 17.76 -4.96 4.78
CA ALA A 32 17.87 -6.13 3.91
C ALA A 32 17.96 -5.76 2.42
N GLY A 33 17.66 -4.51 2.05
CA GLY A 33 17.60 -4.07 0.65
C GLY A 33 16.36 -4.57 -0.08
N ASP A 34 15.29 -4.90 0.66
CA ASP A 34 14.03 -5.34 0.08
C ASP A 34 13.34 -4.19 -0.67
N GLU A 35 12.67 -4.53 -1.76
CA GLU A 35 11.82 -3.60 -2.50
C GLU A 35 10.42 -3.59 -1.86
N LEU A 36 10.00 -2.42 -1.36
CA LEU A 36 8.68 -2.25 -0.76
C LEU A 36 7.73 -1.60 -1.76
N VAL A 37 6.74 -2.37 -2.19
CA VAL A 37 5.62 -1.88 -3.01
C VAL A 37 4.65 -1.10 -2.12
N LEU A 38 4.32 0.12 -2.54
CA LEU A 38 3.29 0.97 -1.92
C LEU A 38 2.02 0.96 -2.80
N PRO A 39 0.99 0.16 -2.46
CA PRO A 39 -0.23 0.07 -3.24
C PRO A 39 -1.01 1.39 -3.19
N VAL A 40 -1.62 1.76 -4.33
CA VAL A 40 -2.45 2.97 -4.44
C VAL A 40 -3.63 2.94 -3.45
N THR A 41 -4.19 1.76 -3.18
CA THR A 41 -5.29 1.58 -2.22
C THR A 41 -4.88 1.96 -0.81
N ALA A 42 -3.67 1.57 -0.37
CA ALA A 42 -3.17 1.91 0.96
C ALA A 42 -3.00 3.42 1.14
N VAL A 43 -2.55 4.11 0.09
CA VAL A 43 -2.42 5.58 0.09
C VAL A 43 -3.81 6.24 0.17
N VAL A 44 -4.77 5.80 -0.66
CA VAL A 44 -6.13 6.36 -0.68
C VAL A 44 -6.85 6.13 0.65
N GLU A 45 -6.78 4.92 1.21
CA GLU A 45 -7.40 4.60 2.50
C GLU A 45 -6.77 5.39 3.65
N THR A 46 -5.45 5.49 3.70
CA THR A 46 -4.74 6.30 4.70
C THR A 46 -5.12 7.77 4.60
N GLY A 47 -5.19 8.33 3.39
CA GLY A 47 -5.64 9.69 3.15
C GLY A 47 -7.08 9.94 3.62
N ASN A 48 -7.98 8.99 3.39
CA ASN A 48 -9.35 9.06 3.88
C ASN A 48 -9.43 9.01 5.41
N PHE A 49 -8.64 8.15 6.07
CA PHE A 49 -8.58 8.13 7.54
C PHE A 49 -8.06 9.45 8.10
N ILE A 50 -7.06 10.06 7.47
CA ILE A 50 -6.57 11.39 7.85
C ILE A 50 -7.69 12.42 7.73
N ALA A 51 -8.44 12.44 6.62
CA ALA A 51 -9.53 13.40 6.41
C ALA A 51 -10.66 13.26 7.46
N GLN A 52 -10.86 12.05 7.99
CA GLN A 52 -11.89 11.74 8.99
C GLN A 52 -11.50 12.04 10.44
N LEU A 53 -10.25 12.46 10.72
CA LEU A 53 -9.85 12.87 12.07
C LEU A 53 -10.64 14.11 12.50
N ASP A 54 -11.02 14.21 13.77
CA ASP A 54 -11.81 15.34 14.29
C ASP A 54 -10.98 16.64 14.43
N ASP A 55 -9.73 16.51 14.88
CA ASP A 55 -8.82 17.64 15.12
C ASP A 55 -8.06 18.07 13.85
N GLY A 56 -8.19 19.34 13.47
CA GLY A 56 -7.51 19.91 12.31
C GLY A 56 -5.99 19.92 12.42
N GLY A 57 -5.45 20.05 13.64
CA GLY A 57 -4.00 19.94 13.86
C GLY A 57 -3.49 18.54 13.56
N SER A 58 -4.23 17.52 13.98
CA SER A 58 -3.96 16.11 13.72
C SER A 58 -4.05 15.78 12.23
N ARG A 59 -5.07 16.29 11.53
CA ARG A 59 -5.16 16.19 10.07
C ARG A 59 -3.90 16.71 9.38
N ARG A 60 -3.46 17.92 9.76
CA ARG A 60 -2.27 18.54 9.17
C ARG A 60 -1.00 17.71 9.41
N ARG A 61 -0.77 17.26 10.65
CA ARG A 61 0.43 16.48 10.99
C ARG A 61 0.48 15.15 10.24
N ALA A 62 -0.63 14.41 10.21
CA ALA A 62 -0.67 13.12 9.53
C ALA A 62 -0.59 13.27 8.00
N ALA A 63 -1.22 14.29 7.42
CA ALA A 63 -1.10 14.59 5.99
C ALA A 63 0.34 14.95 5.59
N ALA A 64 1.03 15.78 6.38
CA ALA A 64 2.43 16.12 6.14
C ALA A 64 3.35 14.89 6.20
N ALA A 65 3.12 13.99 7.16
CA ALA A 65 3.86 12.73 7.22
C ALA A 65 3.58 11.85 5.99
N LEU A 66 2.31 11.71 5.55
CA LEU A 66 2.01 10.96 4.32
C LEU A 66 2.68 11.59 3.08
N GLU A 67 2.71 12.92 2.99
CA GLU A 67 3.39 13.65 1.92
C GLU A 67 4.90 13.35 1.89
N GLU A 68 5.57 13.32 3.06
CA GLU A 68 6.99 12.95 3.15
C GLU A 68 7.25 11.53 2.63
N TRP A 69 6.41 10.56 3.01
CA TRP A 69 6.53 9.17 2.56
C TRP A 69 6.31 9.03 1.04
N LEU A 70 5.31 9.71 0.50
CA LEU A 70 5.05 9.72 -0.95
C LEU A 70 6.17 10.44 -1.71
N GLY A 71 6.72 11.52 -1.16
CA GLY A 71 7.87 12.23 -1.72
C GLY A 71 9.11 11.34 -1.81
N ALA A 72 9.37 10.51 -0.78
CA ALA A 72 10.44 9.52 -0.80
C ALA A 72 10.24 8.46 -1.89
N ALA A 73 9.01 7.99 -2.07
CA ALA A 73 8.67 7.04 -3.13
C ALA A 73 8.83 7.61 -4.54
N VAL A 74 8.39 8.86 -4.77
CA VAL A 74 8.57 9.57 -6.04
C VAL A 74 10.05 9.79 -6.36
N SER A 75 10.85 10.09 -5.34
CA SER A 75 12.30 10.29 -5.49
C SER A 75 13.08 8.98 -5.71
N GLN A 76 12.40 7.84 -5.81
CA GLN A 76 12.98 6.49 -5.90
C GLN A 76 14.05 6.24 -4.83
N THR A 77 13.86 6.84 -3.65
CA THR A 77 14.74 6.57 -2.52
C THR A 77 14.38 5.18 -2.00
N PRO A 78 15.35 4.27 -1.85
CA PRO A 78 15.09 2.96 -1.27
C PRO A 78 14.30 3.11 0.05
N PRO A 79 13.39 2.18 0.38
CA PRO A 79 13.14 0.92 -0.33
C PRO A 79 11.95 1.00 -1.32
N PHE A 80 11.41 2.19 -1.60
CA PHE A 80 10.13 2.29 -2.31
C PHE A 80 10.28 2.11 -3.82
N SER A 81 9.34 1.37 -4.38
CA SER A 81 9.12 1.25 -5.82
C SER A 81 7.68 1.63 -6.14
N LEU A 82 7.52 2.54 -7.10
CA LEU A 82 6.22 2.88 -7.66
C LEU A 82 6.01 2.05 -8.92
N HIS A 83 4.98 1.22 -8.90
CA HIS A 83 4.58 0.45 -10.07
C HIS A 83 3.53 1.23 -10.89
N ASP A 84 3.59 1.06 -12.21
CA ASP A 84 2.53 1.55 -13.08
C ASP A 84 1.23 0.77 -12.81
N PHE A 85 0.18 1.50 -12.43
CA PHE A 85 -1.14 0.92 -12.22
C PHE A 85 -2.11 1.41 -13.31
N SER A 86 -2.54 0.50 -14.18
CA SER A 86 -3.62 0.77 -15.14
C SER A 86 -4.95 0.31 -14.57
N TRP A 87 -5.89 1.22 -14.34
CA TRP A 87 -7.27 0.89 -14.01
C TRP A 87 -8.14 0.90 -15.28
N ASP A 88 -8.07 -0.20 -16.03
CA ASP A 88 -8.85 -0.41 -17.25
C ASP A 88 -9.70 -1.69 -17.17
N ALA A 89 -10.52 -1.92 -18.20
CA ALA A 89 -11.40 -3.09 -18.25
C ALA A 89 -10.64 -4.42 -18.17
N SER A 90 -9.40 -4.48 -18.68
CA SER A 90 -8.58 -5.70 -18.64
C SER A 90 -8.07 -5.98 -17.23
N THR A 91 -7.67 -4.94 -16.49
CA THR A 91 -7.29 -5.05 -15.07
C THR A 91 -8.49 -5.52 -14.24
N VAL A 92 -9.67 -4.94 -14.45
CA VAL A 92 -10.89 -5.36 -13.75
C VAL A 92 -11.27 -6.81 -14.08
N GLN A 93 -11.14 -7.22 -15.34
CA GLN A 93 -11.39 -8.61 -15.73
C GLN A 93 -10.40 -9.56 -15.04
N ARG A 94 -9.10 -9.26 -15.07
CA ARG A 94 -8.06 -10.05 -14.39
C ARG A 94 -8.32 -10.16 -12.88
N PHE A 95 -8.74 -9.06 -12.25
CA PHE A 95 -9.15 -9.06 -10.84
C PHE A 95 -10.30 -10.05 -10.60
N LEU A 96 -11.37 -10.00 -11.40
CA LEU A 96 -12.53 -10.88 -11.26
C LEU A 96 -12.19 -12.36 -11.52
N GLU A 97 -11.20 -12.62 -12.37
CA GLU A 97 -10.64 -13.95 -12.66
C GLU A 97 -9.66 -14.44 -11.58
N GLY A 98 -9.37 -13.61 -10.57
CA GLY A 98 -8.52 -13.98 -9.45
C GLY A 98 -7.03 -13.87 -9.72
N ALA A 99 -6.63 -13.03 -10.67
CA ALA A 99 -5.23 -12.68 -10.94
C ALA A 99 -4.26 -13.90 -11.04
N GLY A 100 -4.73 -15.01 -11.62
CA GLY A 100 -3.91 -16.21 -11.82
C GLY A 100 -3.75 -17.13 -10.60
N THR A 101 -4.45 -16.85 -9.49
CA THR A 101 -4.45 -17.70 -8.27
C THR A 101 -5.20 -19.03 -8.44
N GLY A 102 -5.93 -19.21 -9.55
CA GLY A 102 -6.75 -20.41 -9.82
C GLY A 102 -8.16 -20.38 -9.23
N GLU A 103 -8.53 -19.33 -8.49
CA GLU A 103 -9.86 -19.15 -7.90
C GLU A 103 -10.38 -17.73 -8.20
N ARG A 104 -11.68 -17.58 -8.52
CA ARG A 104 -12.26 -16.28 -8.82
C ARG A 104 -12.35 -15.39 -7.58
N TRP A 105 -12.45 -14.06 -7.79
CA TRP A 105 -12.55 -13.07 -6.72
C TRP A 105 -13.53 -13.45 -5.60
N VAL A 106 -14.76 -13.87 -5.94
CA VAL A 106 -15.77 -14.20 -4.93
C VAL A 106 -15.30 -15.33 -3.99
N GLY A 107 -14.62 -16.33 -4.53
CA GLY A 107 -14.06 -17.43 -3.73
C GLY A 107 -12.93 -16.96 -2.82
N LEU A 108 -11.98 -16.20 -3.39
CA LEU A 108 -10.88 -15.58 -2.64
C LEU A 108 -11.39 -14.68 -1.50
N ALA A 109 -12.36 -13.81 -1.78
CA ALA A 109 -12.96 -12.93 -0.79
C ALA A 109 -13.66 -13.70 0.33
N THR A 110 -14.35 -14.80 0.01
CA THR A 110 -15.00 -15.68 0.99
C THR A 110 -13.96 -16.34 1.93
N ARG A 111 -12.73 -16.52 1.46
CA ARG A 111 -11.60 -17.03 2.25
C ARG A 111 -10.85 -15.93 3.02
N GLY A 112 -11.30 -14.68 2.92
CA GLY A 112 -10.70 -13.54 3.61
C GLY A 112 -9.56 -12.85 2.87
N ILE A 113 -9.36 -13.12 1.57
CA ILE A 113 -8.39 -12.38 0.76
C ILE A 113 -8.93 -10.98 0.47
N GLY A 114 -8.15 -9.94 0.81
CA GLY A 114 -8.52 -8.56 0.59
C GLY A 114 -8.48 -8.17 -0.89
N ALA A 115 -9.33 -7.23 -1.29
CA ALA A 115 -9.31 -6.69 -2.64
C ALA A 115 -7.99 -5.98 -2.95
N GLY A 116 -7.39 -5.31 -1.95
CA GLY A 116 -6.06 -4.70 -2.09
C GLY A 116 -4.97 -5.74 -2.36
N ASP A 117 -4.98 -6.86 -1.63
CA ASP A 117 -4.00 -7.95 -1.81
C ASP A 117 -4.09 -8.55 -3.21
N LEU A 118 -5.32 -8.78 -3.69
CA LEU A 118 -5.54 -9.29 -5.03
C LEU A 118 -5.17 -8.28 -6.10
N LEU A 119 -5.39 -6.98 -5.85
CA LEU A 119 -5.05 -5.92 -6.80
C LEU A 119 -3.54 -5.84 -7.06
N ILE A 120 -2.70 -6.05 -6.05
CA ILE A 120 -1.24 -6.16 -6.21
C ILE A 120 -0.88 -7.25 -7.23
N LEU A 121 -1.61 -8.37 -7.26
CA LEU A 121 -1.39 -9.45 -8.22
C LEU A 121 -1.89 -9.13 -9.63
N THR A 122 -2.74 -8.12 -9.78
CA THR A 122 -3.19 -7.67 -11.11
C THR A 122 -2.19 -6.74 -11.77
N GLU A 123 -1.32 -6.11 -10.99
CA GLU A 123 -0.27 -5.22 -11.48
C GLU A 123 0.73 -5.98 -12.35
N PRO A 124 1.06 -5.47 -13.55
CA PRO A 124 2.12 -6.07 -14.34
C PRO A 124 3.45 -5.93 -13.58
N LEU A 125 4.14 -7.05 -13.35
CA LEU A 125 5.51 -7.01 -12.84
C LEU A 125 6.38 -6.17 -13.79
N PRO A 126 7.23 -5.27 -13.27
CA PRO A 126 8.06 -4.43 -14.11
C PRO A 126 8.89 -5.29 -15.07
N LEU A 127 8.79 -4.99 -16.37
CA LEU A 127 9.47 -5.68 -17.48
C LEU A 127 11.00 -5.67 -17.36
N ALA A 128 11.56 -4.93 -16.41
CA ALA A 128 12.99 -4.74 -16.22
C ALA A 128 13.76 -5.97 -15.71
N ARG A 129 13.11 -7.07 -15.29
CA ARG A 129 13.78 -8.28 -14.76
C ARG A 129 13.88 -9.47 -15.74
N LEU A 130 13.65 -9.27 -17.04
CA LEU A 130 13.79 -10.31 -18.08
C LEU A 130 15.01 -10.13 -19.00
N ARG A 131 16.13 -9.60 -18.49
CA ARG A 131 17.41 -9.54 -19.23
C ARG A 131 18.53 -10.17 -18.44
#